data_AF-A0A2C9VGK5-F1
#
_entry.id   AF-A0A2C9VGK5-F1
#
_cell.length_a   1.000
_cell.length_b   1.000
_cell.length_c   1.000
_cell.angle_alpha   90.00
_cell.angle_beta   90.00
_cell.angle_gamma   90.00
#
_symmetry.space_group_name_H-M   'P 1'
#
loop_
_entity.id
_entity.type
_entity.pdbx_description
1 polymer ?
#
loop_
_entity_poly.entity_id
_entity_poly.type
_entity_poly.pdbx_seq_one_letter_code
_entity_poly.pdbx_strand_id
1 'polypeptide(L)'
;MARQFVQRLFRVLFFLYTHSLNHHPRYPPLLTATACSGIVAFTRQWITLCYPSRAIRAAFWLSPLLTCAVGILLVLIGSAASLGIALIVLVFAFVQSLYACWVNPRFNYAIKVLSVSTAFLPAKTTALVVVSILTSLMYCSFLVILLSLIWSMQVMKNTLQVTVARIKYLHFACRGDMGTRVALRDTIKHLMGNILIGSTLVPIITVIRGSARAIRLVAGGTDEFLCSCANCYSAIASKLVTYGNKWGFVQVGVYNKGFVQASMDTWETFMRVGLEPLIDSDLTGSFCFLSGIAGGAVCTLVGGTWTLVVHKNYVTEVSIYAFLIGYLKCRIAMAWPQACVSAYYVAYADNPHSLWLDPTIPVRIQQLQRYGT
;
A
#
# COMPACT_ATOMS: atom_id res chain seq x y z
N MET A 1 -18.01 17.10 -26.75
CA MET A 1 -18.81 15.86 -26.80
C MET A 1 -18.52 14.90 -25.64
N ALA A 2 -17.28 14.42 -25.43
CA ALA A 2 -16.95 13.48 -24.33
C ALA A 2 -17.23 14.00 -22.91
N ARG A 3 -16.96 15.28 -22.62
CA ARG A 3 -17.29 15.90 -21.31
C ARG A 3 -18.79 15.89 -21.01
N GLN A 4 -19.62 16.22 -22.00
CA GLN A 4 -21.08 16.24 -21.84
C GLN A 4 -21.66 14.83 -21.71
N PHE A 5 -21.08 13.85 -22.40
CA PHE A 5 -21.46 12.44 -22.25
C PHE A 5 -21.13 11.90 -20.86
N VAL A 6 -19.92 12.15 -20.35
CA VAL A 6 -19.53 11.80 -18.97
C VAL A 6 -20.40 12.50 -17.95
N GLN A 7 -20.73 13.78 -18.15
CA GLN A 7 -21.55 14.54 -17.22
C GLN A 7 -23.03 14.10 -17.24
N ARG A 8 -23.56 13.67 -18.39
CA ARG A 8 -24.89 13.06 -18.51
C ARG A 8 -24.93 11.66 -17.90
N LEU A 9 -23.91 10.84 -18.16
CA LEU A 9 -23.77 9.51 -17.55
C LEU A 9 -23.66 9.61 -16.03
N PHE A 10 -22.88 10.58 -15.52
CA PHE A 10 -22.77 10.85 -14.09
C PHE A 10 -24.09 11.31 -13.48
N ARG A 11 -24.87 12.14 -14.19
CA ARG A 11 -26.18 12.61 -13.74
C ARG A 11 -27.23 11.49 -13.74
N VAL A 12 -27.19 10.60 -14.73
CA VAL A 12 -28.07 9.41 -14.81
C VAL A 12 -27.70 8.38 -13.75
N LEU A 13 -26.40 8.11 -13.54
CA LEU A 13 -25.90 7.24 -12.47
C LEU A 13 -26.22 7.82 -11.08
N PHE A 14 -26.08 9.14 -10.90
CA PHE A 14 -26.45 9.82 -9.66
C PHE A 14 -27.97 9.76 -9.40
N PHE A 15 -28.79 9.89 -10.43
CA PHE A 15 -30.26 9.80 -10.33
C PHE A 15 -30.73 8.37 -10.01
N LEU A 16 -30.15 7.36 -10.68
CA LEU A 16 -30.37 5.94 -10.38
C LEU A 16 -29.89 5.57 -8.96
N TYR A 17 -28.77 6.16 -8.53
CA TYR A 17 -28.21 6.02 -7.18
C TYR A 17 -29.13 6.63 -6.11
N THR A 18 -29.62 7.86 -6.30
CA THR A 18 -30.61 8.49 -5.39
C THR A 18 -31.93 7.76 -5.32
N HIS A 19 -32.34 7.08 -6.39
CA HIS A 19 -33.58 6.30 -6.42
C HIS A 19 -33.42 4.91 -5.76
N SER A 20 -32.21 4.31 -5.80
CA SER A 20 -31.90 3.06 -5.07
C SER A 20 -31.67 3.27 -3.57
N LEU A 21 -31.26 4.49 -3.18
CA LEU A 21 -30.95 4.94 -1.82
C LEU A 21 -32.10 4.81 -0.80
N ASN A 22 -33.35 4.78 -1.24
CA ASN A 22 -34.52 4.82 -0.35
C ASN A 22 -35.08 3.45 0.09
N HIS A 23 -34.57 2.31 -0.42
CA HIS A 23 -35.26 1.03 -0.21
C HIS A 23 -34.44 -0.16 0.34
N HIS A 24 -33.12 -0.05 0.58
CA HIS A 24 -32.32 -1.21 1.05
C HIS A 24 -31.71 -1.02 2.46
N PRO A 25 -32.04 -1.87 3.46
CA PRO A 25 -31.57 -1.75 4.85
C PRO A 25 -30.05 -1.89 5.07
N ARG A 26 -29.30 -2.25 4.01
CA ARG A 26 -27.84 -2.46 4.05
C ARG A 26 -27.04 -1.16 3.90
N TYR A 27 -27.67 -0.08 3.46
CA TYR A 27 -26.98 1.13 3.02
C TYR A 27 -26.47 2.05 4.15
N PRO A 28 -27.25 2.31 5.24
CA PRO A 28 -26.80 3.21 6.31
C PRO A 28 -25.50 2.78 7.02
N PRO A 29 -25.31 1.48 7.38
CA PRO A 29 -24.06 1.03 7.99
C PRO A 29 -22.84 1.10 7.05
N LEU A 30 -23.07 0.97 5.74
CA LEU A 30 -22.00 1.05 4.75
C LEU A 30 -21.57 2.50 4.50
N LEU A 31 -22.52 3.44 4.52
CA LEU A 31 -22.24 4.87 4.44
C LEU A 31 -21.42 5.36 5.64
N THR A 32 -21.75 4.89 6.86
CA THR A 32 -20.98 5.22 8.07
C THR A 32 -19.58 4.62 8.03
N ALA A 33 -19.41 3.37 7.57
CA ALA A 33 -18.08 2.78 7.33
C ALA A 33 -17.29 3.55 6.26
N THR A 34 -17.98 4.05 5.24
CA THR A 34 -17.40 4.85 4.15
C THR A 34 -16.92 6.22 4.65
N ALA A 35 -17.66 6.87 5.54
CA ALA A 35 -17.24 8.10 6.20
C ALA A 35 -16.09 7.85 7.21
N CYS A 36 -16.22 6.81 8.05
CA CYS A 36 -15.22 6.40 9.03
C CYS A 36 -13.87 6.13 8.37
N SER A 37 -13.85 5.38 7.26
CA SER A 37 -12.64 5.11 6.50
C SER A 37 -11.96 6.36 5.95
N GLY A 38 -12.72 7.40 5.59
CA GLY A 38 -12.17 8.70 5.22
C GLY A 38 -11.43 9.35 6.39
N ILE A 39 -12.07 9.41 7.56
CA ILE A 39 -11.49 9.96 8.80
C ILE A 39 -10.22 9.19 9.16
N VAL A 40 -10.29 7.85 9.21
CA VAL A 40 -9.14 7.00 9.54
C VAL A 40 -7.98 7.21 8.57
N ALA A 41 -8.27 7.31 7.26
CA ALA A 41 -7.24 7.58 6.25
C ALA A 41 -6.56 8.95 6.47
N PHE A 42 -7.34 10.00 6.75
CA PHE A 42 -6.79 11.32 7.07
C PHE A 42 -5.98 11.34 8.36
N THR A 43 -6.49 10.73 9.43
CA THR A 43 -5.78 10.61 10.70
C THR A 43 -4.46 9.86 10.52
N ARG A 44 -4.46 8.74 9.79
CA ARG A 44 -3.24 7.99 9.49
C ARG A 44 -2.25 8.78 8.67
N GLN A 45 -2.73 9.50 7.65
CA GLN A 45 -1.89 10.40 6.85
C GLN A 45 -1.25 11.49 7.72
N TRP A 46 -2.03 12.13 8.57
CA TRP A 46 -1.57 13.17 9.49
C TRP A 46 -0.50 12.66 10.47
N ILE A 47 -0.76 11.52 11.12
CA ILE A 47 0.20 10.91 12.06
C ILE A 47 1.51 10.57 11.34
N THR A 48 1.44 10.08 10.10
CA THR A 48 2.63 9.72 9.31
C THR A 48 3.47 10.94 8.95
N LEU A 49 2.82 12.09 8.71
CA LEU A 49 3.50 13.36 8.42
C LEU A 49 4.17 13.96 9.67
N CYS A 50 3.43 14.05 10.78
CA CYS A 50 3.92 14.75 11.97
C CYS A 50 4.80 13.88 12.86
N TYR A 51 4.54 12.57 12.92
CA TYR A 51 5.17 11.66 13.87
C TYR A 51 5.50 10.30 13.21
N PRO A 52 6.47 10.24 12.28
CA PRO A 52 6.81 9.01 11.56
C PRO A 52 7.23 7.87 12.50
N SER A 53 7.87 8.20 13.63
CA SER A 53 8.25 7.24 14.67
C SER A 53 7.05 6.54 15.31
N ARG A 54 6.04 7.32 15.71
CA ARG A 54 4.79 6.81 16.28
C ARG A 54 3.95 6.11 15.22
N ALA A 55 3.96 6.60 13.98
CA ALA A 55 3.22 6.01 12.87
C ALA A 55 3.63 4.56 12.59
N ILE A 56 4.94 4.30 12.44
CA ILE A 56 5.46 2.94 12.20
C ILE A 56 5.12 2.03 13.37
N ARG A 57 5.47 2.43 14.61
CA ARG A 57 5.18 1.59 15.79
C ARG A 57 3.69 1.29 15.92
N ALA A 58 2.84 2.30 15.75
CA ALA A 58 1.39 2.11 15.81
C ALA A 58 0.89 1.20 14.68
N ALA A 59 1.41 1.26 13.46
CA ALA A 59 1.00 0.36 12.39
C ALA A 59 1.33 -1.10 12.71
N PHE A 60 2.52 -1.37 13.24
CA PHE A 60 2.96 -2.74 13.54
C PHE A 60 2.30 -3.34 14.79
N TRP A 61 2.05 -2.54 15.84
CA TRP A 61 1.47 -3.04 17.09
C TRP A 61 -0.06 -2.94 17.16
N LEU A 62 -0.65 -1.89 16.59
CA LEU A 62 -2.11 -1.71 16.62
C LEU A 62 -2.81 -2.59 15.58
N SER A 63 -2.17 -2.89 14.44
CA SER A 63 -2.74 -3.77 13.41
C SER A 63 -3.13 -5.16 13.93
N PRO A 64 -2.25 -5.93 14.60
CA PRO A 64 -2.61 -7.26 15.10
C PRO A 64 -3.72 -7.19 16.16
N LEU A 65 -3.70 -6.18 17.04
CA LEU A 65 -4.74 -5.98 18.05
C LEU A 65 -6.11 -5.71 17.43
N LEU A 66 -6.18 -4.79 16.46
CA LEU A 66 -7.42 -4.50 15.73
C LEU A 66 -7.89 -5.70 14.90
N THR A 67 -6.97 -6.43 14.28
CA THR A 67 -7.28 -7.64 13.50
C THR A 67 -7.87 -8.72 14.43
N CYS A 68 -7.31 -8.90 15.62
CA CYS A 68 -7.82 -9.82 16.63
C CYS A 68 -9.23 -9.41 17.09
N ALA A 69 -9.46 -8.13 17.36
CA ALA A 69 -10.79 -7.61 17.72
C ALA A 69 -11.84 -7.87 16.62
N VAL A 70 -11.47 -7.74 15.34
CA VAL A 70 -12.34 -8.13 14.22
C VAL A 70 -12.61 -9.64 14.22
N GLY A 71 -11.60 -10.48 14.48
CA GLY A 71 -11.78 -11.91 14.64
C GLY A 71 -12.80 -12.25 15.73
N ILE A 72 -12.68 -11.62 16.91
CA ILE A 72 -13.64 -11.78 18.01
C ILE A 72 -15.05 -11.33 17.60
N LEU A 73 -15.18 -10.17 16.94
CA LEU A 73 -16.46 -9.70 16.43
C LEU A 73 -17.10 -10.73 15.48
N LEU A 74 -16.33 -11.34 14.58
CA LEU A 74 -16.82 -12.37 13.66
C LEU A 74 -17.23 -13.67 14.37
N VAL A 75 -16.55 -14.04 15.47
CA VAL A 75 -16.99 -15.15 16.34
C VAL A 75 -18.33 -14.82 16.99
N LEU A 76 -18.51 -13.59 17.49
CA LEU A 76 -19.75 -13.14 18.14
C LEU A 76 -20.96 -13.13 17.19
N ILE A 77 -20.76 -12.98 15.87
CA ILE A 77 -21.84 -13.10 14.87
C ILE A 77 -22.40 -14.53 14.83
N GLY A 78 -21.58 -15.55 15.08
CA GLY A 78 -22.01 -16.95 15.20
C GLY A 78 -22.50 -17.63 13.92
N SER A 79 -22.40 -16.99 12.75
CA SER A 79 -22.76 -17.62 11.46
C SER A 79 -21.67 -18.59 11.00
N ALA A 80 -22.03 -19.67 10.28
CA ALA A 80 -21.04 -20.62 9.76
C ALA A 80 -19.97 -19.94 8.88
N ALA A 81 -20.39 -18.99 8.04
CA ALA A 81 -19.48 -18.20 7.21
C ALA A 81 -18.56 -17.29 8.03
N SER A 82 -19.08 -16.62 9.07
CA SER A 82 -18.26 -15.72 9.91
C SER A 82 -17.26 -16.49 10.77
N LEU A 83 -17.58 -17.70 11.22
CA LEU A 83 -16.66 -18.54 12.00
C LEU A 83 -15.44 -18.98 11.17
N GLY A 84 -15.65 -19.41 9.92
CA GLY A 84 -14.53 -19.74 9.02
C GLY A 84 -13.61 -18.54 8.77
N ILE A 85 -14.19 -17.35 8.53
CA ILE A 85 -13.42 -16.12 8.36
C ILE A 85 -12.72 -15.72 9.66
N ALA A 86 -13.38 -15.87 10.80
CA ALA A 86 -12.82 -15.53 12.11
C ALA A 86 -11.54 -16.34 12.40
N LEU A 87 -11.54 -17.65 12.13
CA LEU A 87 -10.36 -18.49 12.31
C LEU A 87 -9.18 -17.97 11.48
N ILE A 88 -9.40 -17.68 10.19
CA ILE A 88 -8.37 -17.16 9.29
C ILE A 88 -7.85 -15.80 9.81
N VAL A 89 -8.74 -14.91 10.23
CA VAL A 89 -8.40 -13.58 10.73
C VAL A 89 -7.61 -13.66 12.04
N LEU A 90 -7.95 -14.58 12.94
CA LEU A 90 -7.22 -14.78 14.20
C LEU A 90 -5.81 -15.36 13.97
N VAL A 91 -5.68 -16.35 13.08
CA VAL A 91 -4.37 -16.87 12.66
C VAL A 91 -3.54 -15.76 12.02
N PHE A 92 -4.15 -14.94 11.17
CA PHE A 92 -3.48 -13.81 10.55
C PHE A 92 -3.04 -12.76 11.57
N ALA A 93 -3.85 -12.46 12.59
CA ALA A 93 -3.48 -11.56 13.68
C ALA A 93 -2.28 -12.09 14.49
N PHE A 94 -2.24 -13.41 14.74
CA PHE A 94 -1.11 -14.06 15.40
C PHE A 94 0.18 -13.94 14.57
N VAL A 95 0.12 -14.25 13.27
CA VAL A 95 1.26 -14.10 12.34
C VAL A 95 1.73 -12.65 12.26
N GLN A 96 0.81 -11.68 12.22
CA GLN A 96 1.18 -10.25 12.26
C GLN A 96 1.94 -9.88 13.53
N SER A 97 1.52 -10.41 14.69
CA SER A 97 2.18 -10.16 15.97
C SER A 97 3.61 -10.73 15.97
N LEU A 98 3.78 -11.99 15.54
CA LEU A 98 5.11 -12.60 15.39
C LEU A 98 6.00 -11.82 14.42
N TYR A 99 5.42 -11.38 13.29
CA TYR A 99 6.14 -10.58 12.30
C TYR A 99 6.57 -9.23 12.89
N ALA A 100 5.70 -8.55 13.65
CA ALA A 100 6.03 -7.30 14.32
C ALA A 100 7.18 -7.46 15.33
N CYS A 101 7.19 -8.55 16.10
CA CYS A 101 8.31 -8.90 16.98
C CYS A 101 9.60 -9.14 16.20
N TRP A 102 9.54 -9.92 15.10
CA TRP A 102 10.71 -10.25 14.28
C TRP A 102 11.36 -9.02 13.62
N VAL A 103 10.55 -8.06 13.14
CA VAL A 103 11.08 -6.87 12.47
C VAL A 103 11.39 -5.70 13.42
N ASN A 104 11.10 -5.82 14.72
CA ASN A 104 11.30 -4.76 15.71
C ASN A 104 12.72 -4.13 15.67
N PRO A 105 13.82 -4.90 15.53
CA PRO A 105 15.16 -4.31 15.43
C PRO A 105 15.36 -3.37 14.22
N ARG A 106 14.55 -3.54 13.18
CA ARG A 106 14.63 -2.75 11.93
C ARG A 106 13.83 -1.44 12.00
N PHE A 107 13.04 -1.21 13.06
CA PHE A 107 12.20 -0.02 13.19
C PHE A 107 13.00 1.28 13.21
N ASN A 108 14.14 1.33 13.90
CA ASN A 108 14.94 2.56 13.99
C ASN A 108 15.39 3.05 12.61
N TYR A 109 15.85 2.13 11.75
CA TYR A 109 16.24 2.45 10.38
C TYR A 109 15.03 2.86 9.54
N ALA A 110 13.92 2.11 9.60
CA ALA A 110 12.71 2.43 8.85
C ALA A 110 12.13 3.81 9.22
N ILE A 111 12.16 4.17 10.50
CA ILE A 111 11.74 5.49 10.99
C ILE A 111 12.65 6.58 10.45
N LYS A 112 13.97 6.36 10.48
CA LYS A 112 14.94 7.35 9.98
C LYS A 112 14.76 7.60 8.48
N VAL A 113 14.70 6.53 7.67
CA VAL A 113 14.49 6.63 6.22
C VAL A 113 13.16 7.30 5.90
N LEU A 114 12.08 6.92 6.60
CA LEU A 114 10.79 7.53 6.41
C LEU A 114 10.86 9.03 6.72
N SER A 115 11.39 9.41 7.88
CA SER A 115 11.51 10.81 8.30
C SER A 115 12.32 11.66 7.33
N VAL A 116 13.47 11.16 6.85
CA VAL A 116 14.32 11.87 5.88
C VAL A 116 13.59 12.02 4.54
N SER A 117 12.97 10.95 4.06
CA SER A 117 12.26 10.98 2.77
C SER A 117 11.02 11.89 2.79
N THR A 118 10.35 12.04 3.95
CA THR A 118 9.12 12.83 4.08
C THR A 118 9.33 14.26 4.56
N ALA A 119 10.53 14.64 5.02
CA ALA A 119 10.83 15.96 5.60
C ALA A 119 10.41 17.15 4.71
N PHE A 120 10.58 17.03 3.39
CA PHE A 120 10.26 18.09 2.42
C PHE A 120 9.02 17.75 1.60
N LEU A 121 7.85 17.61 2.23
CA LEU A 121 6.62 17.36 1.47
C LEU A 121 5.97 18.69 1.05
N PRO A 122 5.87 19.01 -0.25
CA PRO A 122 5.20 20.22 -0.70
C PRO A 122 3.73 20.19 -0.26
N ALA A 123 3.19 21.32 0.22
CA ALA A 123 1.78 21.43 0.63
C ALA A 123 0.80 20.96 -0.47
N LYS A 124 1.17 21.18 -1.74
CA LYS A 124 0.41 20.74 -2.91
C LYS A 124 0.32 19.21 -3.06
N THR A 125 1.31 18.47 -2.57
CA THR A 125 1.30 17.00 -2.55
C THR A 125 0.34 16.45 -1.50
N THR A 126 0.24 17.08 -0.34
CA THR A 126 -0.78 16.73 0.66
C THR A 126 -2.18 16.94 0.10
N ALA A 127 -2.41 18.06 -0.60
CA ALA A 127 -3.67 18.33 -1.29
C ALA A 127 -3.98 17.28 -2.37
N LEU A 128 -2.99 16.81 -3.12
CA LEU A 128 -3.17 15.73 -4.10
C LEU A 128 -3.68 14.44 -3.45
N VAL A 129 -3.04 14.02 -2.35
CA VAL A 129 -3.44 12.81 -1.61
C VAL A 129 -4.85 12.96 -1.05
N VAL A 130 -5.17 14.12 -0.47
CA VAL A 130 -6.52 14.45 0.03
C VAL A 130 -7.56 14.33 -1.07
N VAL A 131 -7.31 14.94 -2.24
CA VAL A 131 -8.22 14.87 -3.40
C VAL A 131 -8.39 13.43 -3.87
N SER A 132 -7.33 12.62 -3.92
CA SER A 132 -7.44 11.21 -4.29
C SER A 132 -8.23 10.38 -3.28
N ILE A 133 -8.11 10.66 -1.98
CA ILE A 133 -8.94 10.02 -0.94
C ILE A 133 -10.41 10.40 -1.14
N LEU A 134 -10.71 11.68 -1.42
CA LEU A 134 -12.08 12.15 -1.67
C LEU A 134 -12.67 11.58 -2.98
N THR A 135 -11.89 11.49 -4.05
CA THR A 135 -12.32 10.84 -5.30
C THR A 135 -12.60 9.36 -5.06
N SER A 136 -11.76 8.69 -4.26
CA SER A 136 -11.97 7.29 -3.88
C SER A 136 -13.23 7.11 -3.03
N LEU A 137 -13.53 8.07 -2.14
CA LEU A 137 -14.76 8.09 -1.34
C LEU A 137 -15.98 8.08 -2.25
N MET A 138 -16.01 8.99 -3.24
CA MET A 138 -17.10 9.07 -4.21
C MET A 138 -17.21 7.79 -5.05
N TYR A 139 -16.10 7.23 -5.50
CA TYR A 139 -16.11 6.00 -6.30
C TYR A 139 -16.60 4.77 -5.53
N CYS A 140 -16.19 4.61 -4.26
CA CYS A 140 -16.66 3.53 -3.39
C CYS A 140 -18.17 3.56 -3.17
N SER A 141 -18.78 4.76 -3.12
CA SER A 141 -20.22 4.92 -2.95
C SER A 141 -21.04 4.31 -4.09
N PHE A 142 -20.48 4.20 -5.30
CA PHE A 142 -21.17 3.61 -6.46
C PHE A 142 -21.16 2.07 -6.50
N LEU A 143 -20.60 1.39 -5.49
CA LEU A 143 -20.60 -0.07 -5.31
C LEU A 143 -20.40 -0.87 -6.61
N VAL A 144 -19.40 -0.49 -7.40
CA VAL A 144 -18.99 -1.26 -8.58
C VAL A 144 -18.52 -2.66 -8.15
N ILE A 145 -18.66 -3.66 -9.03
CA ILE A 145 -18.20 -5.05 -8.83
C ILE A 145 -16.84 -5.07 -8.11
N LEU A 146 -16.73 -5.85 -7.03
CA LEU A 146 -15.57 -5.89 -6.11
C LEU A 146 -14.21 -5.95 -6.83
N LEU A 147 -14.11 -6.79 -7.86
CA LEU A 147 -12.89 -6.94 -8.66
C LEU A 147 -12.49 -5.62 -9.34
N SER A 148 -13.46 -4.93 -9.95
CA SER A 148 -13.24 -3.64 -10.62
C SER A 148 -12.88 -2.53 -9.62
N LEU A 149 -13.45 -2.59 -8.41
CA LEU A 149 -13.15 -1.66 -7.32
C LEU A 149 -11.70 -1.82 -6.85
N ILE A 150 -11.30 -3.06 -6.55
CA ILE A 150 -9.93 -3.40 -6.15
C ILE A 150 -8.93 -2.98 -7.23
N TRP A 151 -9.23 -3.32 -8.49
CA TRP A 151 -8.39 -2.97 -9.62
C TRP A 151 -8.23 -1.46 -9.78
N SER A 152 -9.33 -0.70 -9.79
CA SER A 152 -9.31 0.75 -9.97
C SER A 152 -8.59 1.45 -8.81
N MET A 153 -8.81 1.00 -7.57
CA MET A 153 -8.13 1.52 -6.38
C MET A 153 -6.62 1.24 -6.42
N GLN A 154 -6.22 0.07 -6.90
CA GLN A 154 -4.82 -0.29 -7.10
C GLN A 154 -4.14 0.62 -8.13
N VAL A 155 -4.82 0.90 -9.24
CA VAL A 155 -4.36 1.85 -10.27
C VAL A 155 -4.23 3.24 -9.68
N MET A 156 -5.25 3.75 -8.96
CA MET A 156 -5.18 5.06 -8.30
C MET A 156 -4.01 5.16 -7.31
N LYS A 157 -3.79 4.12 -6.51
CA LYS A 157 -2.65 4.03 -5.57
C LYS A 157 -1.32 4.12 -6.31
N ASN A 158 -1.16 3.40 -7.42
CA ASN A 158 0.08 3.41 -8.20
C ASN A 158 0.27 4.72 -8.99
N THR A 159 -0.81 5.33 -9.51
CA THR A 159 -0.75 6.65 -10.15
C THR A 159 -0.25 7.69 -9.16
N LEU A 160 -0.80 7.72 -7.93
CA LEU A 160 -0.29 8.56 -6.85
C LEU A 160 1.18 8.27 -6.54
N GLN A 161 1.56 6.99 -6.46
CA GLN A 161 2.92 6.60 -6.18
C GLN A 161 3.89 7.12 -7.23
N VAL A 162 3.57 7.00 -8.53
CA VAL A 162 4.40 7.50 -9.63
C VAL A 162 4.47 9.03 -9.62
N THR A 163 3.34 9.72 -9.46
CA THR A 163 3.31 11.20 -9.45
C THR A 163 4.13 11.77 -8.29
N VAL A 164 3.95 11.25 -7.07
CA VAL A 164 4.69 11.72 -5.89
C VAL A 164 6.17 11.35 -6.00
N ALA A 165 6.49 10.14 -6.48
CA ALA A 165 7.87 9.72 -6.67
C ALA A 165 8.59 10.61 -7.67
N ARG A 166 7.96 10.99 -8.79
CA ARG A 166 8.54 11.91 -9.79
C ARG A 166 8.90 13.26 -9.18
N ILE A 167 7.98 13.87 -8.42
CA ILE A 167 8.21 15.16 -7.75
C ILE A 167 9.37 15.04 -6.75
N LYS A 168 9.37 13.98 -5.94
CA LYS A 168 10.40 13.77 -4.91
C LYS A 168 11.76 13.43 -5.49
N TYR A 169 11.79 12.63 -6.55
CA TYR A 169 13.03 12.30 -7.25
C TYR A 169 13.69 13.56 -7.81
N LEU A 170 12.94 14.43 -8.48
CA LEU A 170 13.47 15.69 -9.02
C LEU A 170 14.00 16.62 -7.92
N HIS A 171 13.37 16.60 -6.75
CA HIS A 171 13.86 17.33 -5.59
C HIS A 171 15.20 16.76 -5.08
N PHE A 172 15.33 15.44 -4.97
CA PHE A 172 16.57 14.80 -4.49
C PHE A 172 17.72 14.85 -5.51
N ALA A 173 17.42 14.63 -6.80
CA ALA A 173 18.43 14.55 -7.85
C ALA A 173 18.85 15.92 -8.39
N CYS A 174 17.92 16.87 -8.50
CA CYS A 174 18.14 18.13 -9.23
C CYS A 174 17.81 19.39 -8.42
N ARG A 175 17.33 19.27 -7.17
CA ARG A 175 16.77 20.38 -6.35
C ARG A 175 15.68 21.20 -7.07
N GLY A 176 15.12 20.68 -8.16
CA GLY A 176 14.06 21.32 -8.91
C GLY A 176 12.71 21.15 -8.21
N ASP A 177 11.87 22.19 -8.26
CA ASP A 177 10.47 22.07 -7.86
C ASP A 177 9.60 21.83 -9.09
N MET A 178 8.90 20.70 -9.11
CA MET A 178 7.93 20.38 -10.15
C MET A 178 6.51 20.60 -9.60
N GLY A 179 5.75 21.46 -10.27
CA GLY A 179 4.37 21.72 -9.90
C GLY A 179 3.52 20.44 -9.89
N THR A 180 2.91 20.11 -8.75
CA THR A 180 2.13 18.87 -8.54
C THR A 180 1.04 18.63 -9.60
N ARG A 181 0.37 19.70 -10.06
CA ARG A 181 -0.67 19.60 -11.11
C ARG A 181 -0.11 19.21 -12.47
N VAL A 182 1.08 19.70 -12.80
CA VAL A 182 1.77 19.39 -14.06
C VAL A 182 2.24 17.94 -14.01
N ALA A 183 2.91 17.54 -12.91
CA ALA A 183 3.35 16.17 -12.69
C ALA A 183 2.18 15.16 -12.82
N LEU A 184 1.03 15.46 -12.19
CA LEU A 184 -0.16 14.60 -12.27
C LEU A 184 -0.72 14.54 -13.69
N ARG A 185 -0.86 15.68 -14.36
CA ARG A 185 -1.40 15.76 -15.71
C ARG A 185 -0.57 14.93 -16.69
N ASP A 186 0.76 15.07 -16.62
CA ASP A 186 1.68 14.31 -17.46
C ASP A 186 1.59 12.81 -17.15
N THR A 187 1.51 12.46 -15.86
CA THR A 187 1.37 11.06 -15.43
C THR A 187 0.11 10.44 -16.03
N ILE A 188 -1.02 11.15 -15.95
CA ILE A 188 -2.30 10.67 -16.48
C ILE A 188 -2.29 10.60 -18.02
N LYS A 189 -1.60 11.51 -18.70
CA LYS A 189 -1.59 11.55 -20.17
C LYS A 189 -0.64 10.55 -20.80
N HIS A 190 0.56 10.38 -20.23
CA HIS A 190 1.66 9.68 -20.90
C HIS A 190 2.03 8.36 -20.21
N LEU A 191 1.80 8.24 -18.90
CA LEU A 191 2.30 7.10 -18.11
C LEU A 191 1.24 6.05 -17.78
N MET A 192 -0.04 6.30 -18.09
CA MET A 192 -1.14 5.42 -17.69
C MET A 192 -1.02 3.98 -18.20
N GLY A 193 -0.54 3.77 -19.43
CA GLY A 193 -0.32 2.41 -19.96
C GLY A 193 0.68 1.62 -19.11
N ASN A 194 1.81 2.24 -18.77
CA ASN A 194 2.83 1.64 -17.90
C ASN A 194 2.34 1.42 -16.46
N ILE A 195 1.55 2.36 -15.93
CA ILE A 195 0.94 2.25 -14.61
C ILE A 195 -0.05 1.08 -14.55
N LEU A 196 -0.84 0.87 -15.61
CA LEU A 196 -1.78 -0.25 -15.70
C LEU A 196 -1.03 -1.59 -15.70
N ILE A 197 0.00 -1.74 -16.54
CA ILE A 197 0.84 -2.94 -16.59
C ILE A 197 1.47 -3.22 -15.22
N GLY A 198 2.09 -2.20 -14.61
CA GLY A 198 2.68 -2.33 -13.28
C GLY A 198 1.65 -2.65 -12.18
N SER A 199 0.42 -2.17 -12.31
CA SER A 199 -0.67 -2.45 -11.36
C SER A 199 -1.14 -3.89 -11.39
N THR A 200 -1.03 -4.59 -12.52
CA THR A 200 -1.23 -6.05 -12.62
C THR A 200 0.00 -6.79 -12.11
N LEU A 201 1.17 -6.40 -12.61
CA LEU A 201 2.37 -7.21 -12.52
C LEU A 201 2.98 -7.19 -11.11
N VAL A 202 3.07 -6.02 -10.47
CA VAL A 202 3.73 -5.86 -9.17
C VAL A 202 3.06 -6.65 -8.05
N PRO A 203 1.72 -6.65 -7.88
CA PRO A 203 1.06 -7.47 -6.87
C PRO A 203 1.34 -8.98 -7.05
N ILE A 204 1.28 -9.48 -8.28
CA ILE A 204 1.52 -10.90 -8.58
C ILE A 204 2.95 -11.29 -8.16
N ILE A 205 3.95 -10.51 -8.58
CA ILE A 205 5.35 -10.76 -8.24
C ILE A 205 5.59 -10.63 -6.72
N THR A 206 4.92 -9.67 -6.07
CA THR A 206 5.02 -9.48 -4.61
C THR A 206 4.50 -10.72 -3.86
N VAL A 207 3.38 -11.31 -4.32
CA VAL A 207 2.83 -12.55 -3.74
C VAL A 207 3.80 -13.71 -3.95
N ILE A 208 4.34 -13.90 -5.16
CA ILE A 208 5.30 -14.96 -5.48
C ILE A 208 6.59 -14.83 -4.63
N ARG A 209 7.12 -13.61 -4.46
CA ARG A 209 8.28 -13.37 -3.59
C ARG A 209 7.94 -13.65 -2.13
N GLY A 210 6.74 -13.28 -1.69
CA GLY A 210 6.24 -13.52 -0.33
C GLY A 210 6.14 -15.01 -0.01
N SER A 211 5.50 -15.80 -0.89
CA SER A 211 5.41 -17.25 -0.74
C SER A 211 6.79 -17.92 -0.79
N ALA A 212 7.72 -17.41 -1.61
CA ALA A 212 9.06 -18.02 -1.72
C ALA A 212 9.83 -17.91 -0.40
N ARG A 213 9.70 -16.76 0.27
CA ARG A 213 10.29 -16.54 1.59
C ARG A 213 9.64 -17.42 2.65
N ALA A 214 8.31 -17.57 2.61
CA ALA A 214 7.59 -18.44 3.54
C ALA A 214 8.02 -19.91 3.40
N ILE A 215 8.11 -20.41 2.17
CA ILE A 215 8.55 -21.79 1.89
C ILE A 215 9.99 -22.00 2.38
N ARG A 216 10.89 -21.04 2.13
CA ARG A 216 12.28 -21.12 2.62
C ARG A 216 12.39 -21.19 4.14
N LEU A 217 11.51 -20.50 4.87
CA LEU A 217 11.49 -20.56 6.34
C LEU A 217 11.02 -21.92 6.86
N VAL A 218 10.09 -22.57 6.14
CA VAL A 218 9.59 -23.91 6.49
C VAL A 218 10.58 -25.01 6.09
N ALA A 219 11.29 -24.83 4.97
CA ALA A 219 12.26 -25.82 4.45
C ALA A 219 13.58 -25.91 5.25
N GLY A 220 13.77 -25.06 6.28
CA GLY A 220 14.94 -25.11 7.16
C GLY A 220 14.98 -26.32 8.10
N GLY A 221 14.00 -27.22 8.05
CA GLY A 221 13.96 -28.46 8.81
C GLY A 221 13.97 -29.70 7.91
N THR A 222 15.05 -30.48 8.02
CA THR A 222 15.14 -31.93 7.75
C THR A 222 14.99 -32.51 6.33
N ASP A 223 14.30 -31.88 5.37
CA ASP A 223 14.06 -32.50 4.04
C ASP A 223 14.90 -31.90 2.90
N GLU A 224 15.87 -32.67 2.40
CA GLU A 224 16.78 -32.31 1.30
C GLU A 224 16.02 -32.01 -0.01
N PHE A 225 14.91 -32.72 -0.27
CA PHE A 225 14.05 -32.49 -1.42
C PHE A 225 13.26 -31.18 -1.33
N LEU A 226 12.72 -30.86 -0.16
CA LEU A 226 11.97 -29.61 0.08
C LEU A 226 12.90 -28.39 -0.05
N CYS A 227 14.16 -28.55 0.33
CA CYS A 227 15.21 -27.54 0.15
C CYS A 227 15.51 -27.28 -1.35
N SER A 228 15.59 -28.32 -2.19
CA SER A 228 15.79 -28.17 -3.64
C SER A 228 14.65 -27.42 -4.32
N CYS A 229 13.39 -27.77 -4.03
CA CYS A 229 12.22 -27.08 -4.55
C CYS A 229 12.13 -25.62 -4.05
N ALA A 230 12.46 -25.36 -2.78
CA ALA A 230 12.52 -24.01 -2.22
C ALA A 230 13.58 -23.14 -2.90
N ASN A 231 14.72 -23.74 -3.28
CA ASN A 231 15.78 -23.06 -4.02
C ASN A 231 15.36 -22.72 -5.45
N CYS A 232 14.76 -23.67 -6.17
CA CYS A 232 14.22 -23.43 -7.51
C CYS A 232 13.13 -22.34 -7.51
N TYR A 233 12.16 -22.46 -6.61
CA TYR A 233 11.05 -21.50 -6.52
C TYR A 233 11.55 -20.09 -6.18
N SER A 234 12.51 -19.98 -5.26
CA SER A 234 13.09 -18.67 -4.96
C SER A 234 13.99 -18.13 -6.07
N ALA A 235 14.63 -18.97 -6.88
CA ALA A 235 15.36 -18.52 -8.06
C ALA A 235 14.40 -17.90 -9.09
N ILE A 236 13.24 -18.52 -9.31
CA ILE A 236 12.17 -17.96 -10.17
C ILE A 236 11.67 -16.64 -9.58
N ALA A 237 11.36 -16.60 -8.27
CA ALA A 237 10.90 -15.37 -7.62
C ALA A 237 11.92 -14.23 -7.70
N SER A 238 13.23 -14.55 -7.60
CA SER A 238 14.31 -13.57 -7.76
C SER A 238 14.34 -13.01 -9.18
N LYS A 239 14.27 -13.88 -10.21
CA LYS A 239 14.22 -13.43 -11.61
C LYS A 239 13.00 -12.56 -11.90
N LEU A 240 11.83 -12.90 -11.37
CA LEU A 240 10.60 -12.14 -11.57
C LEU A 240 10.70 -10.70 -11.04
N VAL A 241 11.41 -10.49 -9.93
CA VAL A 241 11.58 -9.14 -9.34
C VAL A 241 12.33 -8.20 -10.27
N THR A 242 13.27 -8.72 -11.07
CA THR A 242 13.98 -7.93 -12.09
C THR A 242 13.00 -7.37 -13.12
N TYR A 243 11.96 -8.12 -13.49
CA TYR A 243 10.97 -7.69 -14.49
C TYR A 243 9.85 -6.82 -13.92
N GLY A 244 9.58 -6.90 -12.61
CA GLY A 244 8.53 -6.10 -12.00
C GLY A 244 8.75 -5.88 -10.51
N ASN A 245 9.05 -4.63 -10.15
CA ASN A 245 9.26 -4.23 -8.79
C ASN A 245 8.63 -2.86 -8.51
N LYS A 246 8.36 -2.57 -7.22
CA LYS A 246 7.75 -1.30 -6.82
C LYS A 246 8.62 -0.07 -7.10
N TRP A 247 9.92 -0.26 -7.34
CA TRP A 247 10.91 0.79 -7.55
C TRP A 247 10.91 1.27 -9.01
N GLY A 248 10.62 0.38 -9.96
CA GLY A 248 10.44 0.71 -11.38
C GLY A 248 9.40 1.80 -11.63
N PHE A 249 8.38 1.94 -10.78
CA PHE A 249 7.42 3.05 -10.83
C PHE A 249 8.09 4.43 -10.74
N VAL A 250 9.20 4.56 -10.02
CA VAL A 250 9.95 5.82 -9.93
C VAL A 250 10.58 6.14 -11.29
N GLN A 251 11.27 5.18 -11.90
CA GLN A 251 11.91 5.36 -13.20
C GLN A 251 10.91 5.55 -14.35
N VAL A 252 9.73 4.92 -14.29
CA VAL A 252 8.62 5.23 -15.21
C VAL A 252 8.22 6.70 -15.07
N GLY A 253 8.09 7.21 -13.85
CA GLY A 253 7.74 8.61 -13.58
C GLY A 253 8.77 9.62 -14.08
N VAL A 254 10.05 9.31 -13.90
CA VAL A 254 11.16 10.24 -14.17
C VAL A 254 11.57 10.21 -15.64
N TYR A 255 11.80 9.00 -16.18
CA TYR A 255 12.42 8.81 -17.49
C TYR A 255 11.42 8.47 -18.60
N ASN A 256 10.13 8.31 -18.28
CA ASN A 256 9.08 7.96 -19.26
C ASN A 256 9.41 6.67 -20.05
N LYS A 257 10.06 5.70 -19.41
CA LYS A 257 10.38 4.38 -19.97
C LYS A 257 9.23 3.39 -19.77
N GLY A 258 9.20 2.32 -20.56
CA GLY A 258 8.28 1.20 -20.36
C GLY A 258 8.43 0.56 -18.97
N PHE A 259 7.33 0.10 -18.35
CA PHE A 259 7.35 -0.39 -16.95
C PHE A 259 8.35 -1.52 -16.69
N VAL A 260 8.40 -2.51 -17.59
CA VAL A 260 9.31 -3.67 -17.46
C VAL A 260 10.76 -3.23 -17.59
N GLN A 261 11.07 -2.41 -18.60
CA GLN A 261 12.40 -1.85 -18.80
C GLN A 261 12.84 -1.00 -17.60
N ALA A 262 11.96 -0.11 -17.11
CA ALA A 262 12.24 0.68 -15.92
C ALA A 262 12.49 -0.18 -14.68
N SER A 263 11.78 -1.30 -14.53
CA SER A 263 11.98 -2.24 -13.42
C SER A 263 13.33 -2.95 -13.52
N MET A 264 13.74 -3.36 -14.72
CA MET A 264 15.03 -4.00 -14.98
C MET A 264 16.19 -3.04 -14.72
N ASP A 265 16.15 -1.85 -15.32
CA ASP A 265 17.19 -0.81 -15.15
C ASP A 265 17.38 -0.45 -13.67
N THR A 266 16.27 -0.29 -12.93
CA THR A 266 16.32 0.03 -11.50
C THR A 266 16.94 -1.11 -10.69
N TRP A 267 16.57 -2.36 -10.99
CA TRP A 267 17.09 -3.51 -10.28
C TRP A 267 18.58 -3.72 -10.56
N GLU A 268 19.02 -3.57 -11.81
CA GLU A 268 20.44 -3.66 -12.18
C GLU A 268 21.27 -2.58 -11.47
N THR A 269 20.76 -1.35 -11.41
CA THR A 269 21.41 -0.24 -10.72
C THR A 269 21.55 -0.55 -9.21
N PHE A 270 20.50 -1.12 -8.59
CA PHE A 270 20.57 -1.55 -7.19
C PHE A 270 21.59 -2.65 -6.94
N MET A 271 21.71 -3.63 -7.84
CA MET A 271 22.72 -4.67 -7.74
C MET A 271 24.14 -4.09 -7.87
N ARG A 272 24.35 -3.16 -8.81
CA ARG A 272 25.64 -2.50 -9.03
C ARG A 272 26.13 -1.71 -7.81
N VAL A 273 25.20 -1.06 -7.09
CA VAL A 273 25.50 -0.28 -5.88
C VAL A 273 25.51 -1.15 -4.61
N GLY A 274 25.07 -2.41 -4.68
CA GLY A 274 25.02 -3.32 -3.53
C GLY A 274 23.87 -3.01 -2.55
N LEU A 275 22.75 -2.49 -3.04
CA LEU A 275 21.59 -2.11 -2.22
C LEU A 275 20.64 -3.27 -1.88
N GLU A 276 20.90 -4.48 -2.37
CA GLU A 276 20.02 -5.64 -2.19
C GLU A 276 19.73 -5.96 -0.71
N PRO A 277 20.72 -6.08 0.20
CA PRO A 277 20.44 -6.35 1.62
C PRO A 277 19.65 -5.24 2.29
N LEU A 278 19.85 -4.00 1.85
CA LEU A 278 19.15 -2.83 2.36
C LEU A 278 17.67 -2.86 1.97
N ILE A 279 17.39 -3.15 0.70
CA ILE A 279 16.03 -3.27 0.16
C ILE A 279 15.29 -4.45 0.79
N ASP A 280 15.98 -5.55 1.06
CA ASP A 280 15.37 -6.70 1.74
C ASP A 280 15.06 -6.44 3.22
N SER A 281 15.76 -5.49 3.82
CA SER A 281 15.46 -4.99 5.17
C SER A 281 14.39 -3.88 5.20
N ASP A 282 13.94 -3.37 4.05
CA ASP A 282 12.97 -2.27 3.95
C ASP A 282 11.60 -2.67 4.51
N LEU A 283 11.11 -1.86 5.46
CA LEU A 283 9.81 -2.07 6.10
C LEU A 283 8.70 -1.21 5.51
N THR A 284 8.98 -0.32 4.56
CA THR A 284 7.95 0.60 4.04
C THR A 284 6.79 -0.13 3.37
N GLY A 285 7.07 -1.22 2.64
CA GLY A 285 6.01 -2.05 2.06
C GLY A 285 5.07 -2.64 3.11
N SER A 286 5.65 -3.24 4.15
CA SER A 286 4.92 -3.83 5.27
C SER A 286 4.16 -2.78 6.09
N PHE A 287 4.79 -1.63 6.34
CA PHE A 287 4.16 -0.49 7.02
C PHE A 287 2.89 -0.04 6.30
N CYS A 288 2.95 0.16 4.97
CA CYS A 288 1.79 0.58 4.19
C CYS A 288 0.70 -0.50 4.14
N PHE A 289 1.08 -1.78 4.10
CA PHE A 289 0.15 -2.91 4.13
C PHE A 289 -0.58 -3.04 5.48
N LEU A 290 0.15 -3.04 6.59
CA LEU A 290 -0.39 -3.12 7.95
C LEU A 290 -1.25 -1.88 8.29
N SER A 291 -0.85 -0.70 7.82
CA SER A 291 -1.68 0.50 7.94
C SER A 291 -3.01 0.36 7.21
N GLY A 292 -3.01 -0.29 6.04
CA GLY A 292 -4.23 -0.67 5.32
C GLY A 292 -5.11 -1.62 6.14
N ILE A 293 -4.53 -2.70 6.68
CA ILE A 293 -5.26 -3.69 7.50
C ILE A 293 -5.88 -3.05 8.72
N ALA A 294 -5.10 -2.25 9.47
CA ALA A 294 -5.62 -1.52 10.62
C ALA A 294 -6.78 -0.58 10.23
N GLY A 295 -6.67 0.09 9.07
CA GLY A 295 -7.74 0.93 8.53
C GLY A 295 -9.02 0.16 8.21
N GLY A 296 -8.90 -0.98 7.54
CA GLY A 296 -10.00 -1.91 7.28
C GLY A 296 -10.63 -2.41 8.58
N ALA A 297 -9.81 -2.82 9.54
CA ALA A 297 -10.26 -3.37 10.82
C ALA A 297 -11.08 -2.35 11.62
N VAL A 298 -10.65 -1.09 11.73
CA VAL A 298 -11.45 -0.03 12.39
C VAL A 298 -12.81 0.13 11.71
N CYS A 299 -12.85 0.14 10.37
CA CYS A 299 -14.10 0.29 9.63
C CYS A 299 -15.04 -0.89 9.83
N THR A 300 -14.50 -2.11 9.89
CA THR A 300 -15.26 -3.32 10.20
C THR A 300 -15.78 -3.30 11.64
N LEU A 301 -14.98 -2.87 12.61
CA LEU A 301 -15.46 -2.76 13.99
C LEU A 301 -16.61 -1.76 14.11
N VAL A 302 -16.50 -0.59 13.47
CA VAL A 302 -17.58 0.43 13.49
C VAL A 302 -18.81 -0.05 12.72
N GLY A 303 -18.66 -0.41 11.44
CA GLY A 303 -19.78 -0.79 10.58
C GLY A 303 -20.40 -2.15 10.94
N GLY A 304 -19.56 -3.11 11.32
CA GLY A 304 -19.97 -4.45 11.76
C GLY A 304 -20.72 -4.41 13.08
N THR A 305 -20.21 -3.68 14.09
CA THR A 305 -20.91 -3.53 15.39
C THR A 305 -22.25 -2.81 15.22
N TRP A 306 -22.30 -1.73 14.42
CA TRP A 306 -23.57 -1.06 14.10
C TRP A 306 -24.57 -2.02 13.45
N THR A 307 -24.13 -2.80 12.47
CA THR A 307 -25.00 -3.75 11.76
C THR A 307 -25.45 -4.88 12.67
N LEU A 308 -24.59 -5.33 13.60
CA LEU A 308 -24.93 -6.36 14.58
C LEU A 308 -26.09 -5.93 15.48
N VAL A 309 -26.12 -4.65 15.87
CA VAL A 309 -27.20 -4.09 16.71
C VAL A 309 -28.50 -3.91 15.92
N VAL A 310 -28.44 -3.49 14.65
CA VAL A 310 -29.64 -3.12 13.87
C VAL A 310 -30.20 -4.27 13.03
N HIS A 311 -29.36 -5.02 12.32
CA HIS A 311 -29.77 -6.03 11.34
C HIS A 311 -28.84 -7.26 11.32
N LYS A 312 -29.21 -8.32 12.05
CA LYS A 312 -28.41 -9.55 12.20
C LYS A 312 -28.15 -10.33 10.90
N ASN A 313 -29.02 -10.22 9.89
CA ASN A 313 -28.94 -11.06 8.69
C ASN A 313 -27.83 -10.66 7.70
N TYR A 314 -27.27 -9.45 7.80
CA TYR A 314 -26.28 -8.94 6.83
C TYR A 314 -24.94 -8.53 7.47
N VAL A 315 -24.70 -8.89 8.74
CA VAL A 315 -23.53 -8.44 9.49
C VAL A 315 -22.22 -8.90 8.84
N THR A 316 -22.15 -10.16 8.40
CA THR A 316 -20.96 -10.73 7.77
C THR A 316 -20.62 -10.03 6.45
N GLU A 317 -21.62 -9.84 5.58
CA GLU A 317 -21.43 -9.15 4.29
C GLU A 317 -20.97 -7.70 4.51
N VAL A 318 -21.68 -6.94 5.34
CA VAL A 318 -21.36 -5.54 5.62
C VAL A 318 -19.98 -5.41 6.26
N SER A 319 -19.58 -6.34 7.13
CA SER A 319 -18.26 -6.38 7.76
C SER A 319 -17.13 -6.55 6.73
N ILE A 320 -17.32 -7.42 5.74
CA ILE A 320 -16.36 -7.65 4.64
C ILE A 320 -16.26 -6.40 3.75
N TYR A 321 -17.40 -5.80 3.36
CA TYR A 321 -17.39 -4.58 2.55
C TYR A 321 -16.76 -3.40 3.30
N ALA A 322 -17.09 -3.21 4.57
CA ALA A 322 -16.49 -2.18 5.43
C ALA A 322 -14.97 -2.37 5.56
N PHE A 323 -14.50 -3.62 5.72
CA PHE A 323 -13.08 -3.95 5.74
C PHE A 323 -12.40 -3.50 4.45
N LEU A 324 -12.95 -3.92 3.31
CA LEU A 324 -12.34 -3.69 2.00
C LEU A 324 -12.27 -2.19 1.67
N ILE A 325 -13.35 -1.45 1.94
CA ILE A 325 -13.40 0.00 1.73
C ILE A 325 -12.35 0.71 2.61
N GLY A 326 -12.29 0.37 3.90
CA GLY A 326 -11.31 0.92 4.82
C GLY A 326 -9.87 0.60 4.43
N TYR A 327 -9.61 -0.65 4.03
CA TYR A 327 -8.32 -1.12 3.56
C TYR A 327 -7.85 -0.34 2.32
N LEU A 328 -8.67 -0.30 1.26
CA LEU A 328 -8.29 0.33 0.00
C LEU A 328 -8.02 1.84 0.17
N LYS A 329 -8.86 2.55 0.94
CA LYS A 329 -8.64 3.99 1.22
C LYS A 329 -7.36 4.23 2.02
N CYS A 330 -7.10 3.43 3.04
CA CYS A 330 -5.86 3.55 3.80
C CYS A 330 -4.63 3.21 2.95
N ARG A 331 -4.72 2.23 2.03
CA ARG A 331 -3.64 1.93 1.09
C ARG A 331 -3.34 3.10 0.15
N ILE A 332 -4.37 3.81 -0.31
CA ILE A 332 -4.22 5.03 -1.11
C ILE A 332 -3.58 6.15 -0.30
N ALA A 333 -4.05 6.37 0.94
CA ALA A 333 -3.47 7.37 1.83
C ALA A 333 -1.98 7.10 2.13
N MET A 334 -1.58 5.83 2.18
CA MET A 334 -0.20 5.40 2.39
C MET A 334 0.62 5.25 1.09
N ALA A 335 0.11 5.71 -0.06
CA ALA A 335 0.85 5.66 -1.32
C ALA A 335 2.01 6.68 -1.37
N TRP A 336 1.81 7.87 -0.79
CA TRP A 336 2.79 8.95 -0.84
C TRP A 336 4.05 8.72 0.02
N PRO A 337 4.00 8.17 1.25
CA PRO A 337 5.21 7.86 2.00
C PRO A 337 5.99 6.73 1.32
N GLN A 338 5.28 5.73 0.78
CA GLN A 338 5.89 4.69 -0.05
C GLN A 338 6.62 5.28 -1.26
N ALA A 339 6.02 6.27 -1.93
CA ALA A 339 6.65 6.96 -3.05
C ALA A 339 7.88 7.77 -2.64
N CYS A 340 7.86 8.44 -1.48
CA CYS A 340 8.98 9.22 -0.97
C CYS A 340 10.20 8.33 -0.71
N VAL A 341 10.00 7.20 -0.01
CA VAL A 341 11.07 6.24 0.27
C VAL A 341 11.60 5.61 -1.01
N SER A 342 10.72 5.24 -1.95
CA SER A 342 11.13 4.74 -3.26
C SER A 342 11.95 5.75 -4.06
N ALA A 343 11.53 7.00 -4.10
CA ALA A 343 12.27 8.05 -4.78
C ALA A 343 13.65 8.27 -4.15
N TYR A 344 13.73 8.21 -2.80
CA TYR A 344 14.99 8.36 -2.08
C TYR A 344 16.00 7.24 -2.39
N TYR A 345 15.56 5.97 -2.38
CA TYR A 345 16.44 4.86 -2.74
C TYR A 345 16.89 4.88 -4.21
N VAL A 346 15.99 5.19 -5.14
CA VAL A 346 16.33 5.26 -6.57
C VAL A 346 17.26 6.44 -6.85
N ALA A 347 17.01 7.62 -6.26
CA ALA A 347 17.91 8.77 -6.41
C ALA A 347 19.32 8.49 -5.86
N TYR A 348 19.42 7.78 -4.73
CA TYR A 348 20.71 7.34 -4.20
C TYR A 348 21.41 6.33 -5.12
N ALA A 349 20.67 5.39 -5.69
CA ALA A 349 21.25 4.39 -6.58
C ALA A 349 21.76 5.01 -7.90
N ASP A 350 21.04 5.99 -8.44
CA ASP A 350 21.44 6.67 -9.66
C ASP A 350 22.72 7.51 -9.45
N ASN A 351 22.88 8.16 -8.28
CA ASN A 351 24.06 8.97 -7.95
C ASN A 351 24.49 8.82 -6.47
N PRO A 352 25.25 7.76 -6.12
CA PRO A 352 25.65 7.48 -4.73
C PRO A 352 26.54 8.56 -4.10
N HIS A 353 27.27 9.31 -4.93
CA HIS A 353 28.20 10.37 -4.50
C HIS A 353 27.56 11.76 -4.45
N SER A 354 26.24 11.87 -4.62
CA SER A 354 25.61 13.19 -4.60
C SER A 354 25.75 13.85 -3.23
N LEU A 355 26.24 15.09 -3.20
CA LEU A 355 26.39 15.90 -1.98
C LEU A 355 25.06 16.27 -1.32
N TRP A 356 23.95 16.09 -2.04
CA TRP A 356 22.61 16.51 -1.62
C TRP A 356 21.86 15.45 -0.81
N LEU A 357 22.35 14.20 -0.79
CA LEU A 357 21.74 13.09 -0.06
C LEU A 357 22.32 12.98 1.35
N ASP A 358 21.43 12.80 2.33
CA ASP A 358 21.82 12.53 3.72
C ASP A 358 22.60 11.20 3.85
N PRO A 359 23.57 11.09 4.79
CA PRO A 359 24.36 9.88 5.00
C PRO A 359 23.58 8.67 5.55
N THR A 360 22.25 8.75 5.73
CA THR A 360 21.42 7.66 6.26
C THR A 360 21.60 6.33 5.53
N ILE A 361 21.60 6.32 4.19
CA ILE A 361 21.79 5.10 3.39
C ILE A 361 23.21 4.52 3.55
N PRO A 362 24.30 5.27 3.28
CA PRO A 362 25.65 4.71 3.36
C PRO A 362 26.01 4.23 4.77
N VAL A 363 25.60 4.95 5.82
CA VAL A 363 25.79 4.50 7.21
C VAL A 363 25.10 3.16 7.47
N ARG A 364 23.91 2.94 6.91
CA ARG A 364 23.21 1.66 7.08
C ARG A 364 23.89 0.52 6.30
N ILE A 365 24.38 0.79 5.09
CA ILE A 365 25.13 -0.20 4.30
C ILE A 365 26.37 -0.66 5.09
N GLN A 366 27.14 0.27 5.66
CA GLN A 366 28.30 -0.06 6.49
C GLN A 366 27.93 -0.89 7.72
N GLN A 367 26.80 -0.58 8.38
CA GLN A 367 26.31 -1.39 9.49
C GLN A 367 25.98 -2.82 9.03
N LEU A 368 25.25 -2.98 7.93
CA LEU A 368 24.88 -4.30 7.41
C LEU A 368 26.10 -5.12 7.00
N GLN A 369 27.15 -4.49 6.46
CA GLN A 369 28.42 -5.16 6.14
C GLN A 369 29.16 -5.63 7.39
N ARG A 370 29.18 -4.83 8.47
CA ARG A 370 29.85 -5.19 9.74
C ARG A 370 29.17 -6.32 10.51
N TYR A 371 27.86 -6.48 10.38
CA TYR A 371 27.09 -7.53 11.04
C TYR A 371 26.77 -8.72 10.11
N GLY A 372 27.15 -8.64 8.84
CA GLY A 372 26.90 -9.65 7.80
C GLY A 372 28.10 -10.56 7.48
N THR A 373 29.26 -10.30 8.09
CA THR A 373 30.38 -11.23 8.29
C THR A 373 30.26 -11.87 9.66
#